data_AF-A0A967S265-F1
#
_entry.id   AF-A0A967S265-F1
#
_cell.length_a   1.000
_cell.length_b   1.000
_cell.length_c   1.000
_cell.angle_alpha   90.00
_cell.angle_beta   90.00
_cell.angle_gamma   90.00
#
_symmetry.space_group_name_H-M   'P 1'
#
loop_
_entity.id
_entity.type
_entity.pdbx_description
1 polymer ?
#
loop_
_entity_poly.entity_id
_entity_poly.type
_entity_poly.pdbx_seq_one_letter_code
_entity_poly.pdbx_strand_id
1 'polypeptide(L)'
;MATVGLIVHLGRESACAHAKDLANWLVSEGHTARVPPDDAAAAGLDEYRVDAAAFATGLDLVVTLGGDGSILRAVELLDGAEVPLLGV
;
A
#
# COMPACT_ATOMS: atom_id res chain seq x y z
N MET A 1 3.78 -0.24 17.04
CA MET A 1 3.77 0.65 15.87
C MET A 1 4.14 -0.22 14.69
N ALA A 2 3.22 -0.44 13.75
CA ALA A 2 3.47 -1.25 12.56
C ALA A 2 3.62 -0.35 11.32
N THR A 3 4.37 -0.82 10.32
CA THR A 3 4.51 -0.19 9.01
C THR A 3 3.75 -1.02 7.97
N VAL A 4 2.73 -0.42 7.37
CA VAL A 4 1.83 -1.09 6.43
C VAL A 4 1.98 -0.49 5.04
N GLY A 5 2.28 -1.33 4.05
CA GLY A 5 2.32 -0.96 2.64
C GLY A 5 0.93 -1.05 2.01
N LEU A 6 0.51 -0.04 1.25
CA LEU A 6 -0.75 -0.05 0.52
C LEU A 6 -0.50 -0.10 -0.99
N ILE A 7 -1.09 -1.09 -1.65
CA ILE A 7 -1.11 -1.22 -3.11
C ILE A 7 -2.54 -1.01 -3.58
N VAL A 8 -2.73 -0.09 -4.52
CA VAL A 8 -4.05 0.36 -4.96
C VAL A 8 -4.26 -0.03 -6.41
N HIS A 9 -5.42 -0.60 -6.72
CA HIS A 9 -5.79 -0.80 -8.11
C HIS A 9 -5.92 0.56 -8.83
N LEU A 10 -4.95 0.84 -9.70
CA LEU A 10 -4.93 2.02 -10.54
C LEU A 10 -6.16 2.01 -11.47
N GLY A 11 -7.05 2.99 -11.33
CA GLY A 11 -8.26 3.14 -12.16
C GLY A 11 -9.58 2.72 -11.52
N ARG A 12 -9.60 2.23 -10.27
CA ARG A 12 -10.84 1.94 -9.54
C ARG A 12 -11.06 2.97 -8.43
N GLU A 13 -11.97 3.91 -8.64
CA GLU A 13 -12.25 5.01 -7.69
C GLU A 13 -12.57 4.52 -6.28
N SER A 14 -13.33 3.42 -6.14
CA SER A 14 -13.63 2.83 -4.83
C SER A 14 -12.37 2.34 -4.11
N ALA A 15 -11.39 1.80 -4.83
CA ALA A 15 -10.13 1.35 -4.24
C ALA A 15 -9.29 2.53 -3.75
N CYS A 16 -9.24 3.63 -4.51
CA CYS A 16 -8.57 4.86 -4.09
C CYS A 16 -9.21 5.46 -2.83
N ALA A 17 -10.54 5.52 -2.76
CA ALA A 17 -11.26 6.00 -1.58
C ALA A 17 -10.95 5.14 -0.35
N HIS A 18 -11.04 3.81 -0.47
CA HIS A 18 -10.71 2.90 0.62
C HIS A 18 -9.23 2.97 1.04
N ALA A 19 -8.31 3.21 0.10
CA ALA A 19 -6.89 3.39 0.41
C ALA A 19 -6.67 4.61 1.29
N LYS A 20 -7.39 5.70 1.00
CA LYS A 20 -7.34 6.92 1.79
C LYS A 20 -7.94 6.74 3.18
N ASP A 21 -9.09 6.07 3.27
CA ASP A 21 -9.70 5.77 4.56
C ASP A 21 -8.78 4.89 5.42
N LEU A 22 -8.19 3.85 4.81
CA LEU A 22 -7.26 2.94 5.49
C LEU A 22 -5.98 3.65 5.94
N ALA A 23 -5.36 4.47 5.10
CA ALA A 23 -4.15 5.21 5.45
C ALA A 23 -4.39 6.16 6.64
N ASN A 24 -5.50 6.91 6.60
CA ASN A 24 -5.88 7.81 7.69
C ASN A 24 -6.17 7.05 8.98
N TRP A 25 -6.88 5.93 8.89
CA TRP A 25 -7.17 5.09 10.04
C TRP A 25 -5.90 4.52 10.67
N LEU A 26 -4.98 3.95 9.86
CA LEU A 26 -3.69 3.45 10.32
C LEU A 26 -2.90 4.51 11.10
N VAL A 27 -2.81 5.73 10.57
CA VAL A 27 -2.10 6.82 11.24
C VAL A 27 -2.80 7.24 12.53
N SER A 28 -4.14 7.28 12.55
CA SER A 28 -4.89 7.60 13.77
C SER A 28 -4.69 6.58 14.89
N GLU A 29 -4.41 5.31 14.54
CA GLU A 29 -4.07 4.23 15.47
C GLU A 29 -2.56 4.17 15.81
N GLY A 30 -1.76 5.13 15.34
CA GLY A 30 -0.32 5.19 15.61
C GLY A 30 0.49 4.17 14.80
N HIS A 31 0.06 3.86 13.58
CA HIS A 31 0.80 3.07 12.60
C HIS A 31 1.32 3.96 11.46
N THR A 32 2.18 3.41 10.61
CA THR A 32 2.74 4.10 9.44
C THR A 32 2.18 3.49 8.17
N ALA A 33 1.64 4.32 7.29
CA ALA A 33 1.28 3.91 5.93
C ALA A 33 2.42 4.25 4.96
N ARG A 34 2.67 3.35 4.00
CA ARG A 34 3.58 3.56 2.88
C ARG A 34 2.91 3.21 1.58
N VAL A 35 3.09 4.03 0.57
CA VAL A 35 2.45 3.86 -0.73
C VAL A 35 3.51 4.05 -1.83
N PRO A 36 3.62 3.15 -2.82
CA PRO A 36 4.51 3.34 -3.96
C PRO A 36 4.11 4.57 -4.78
N PRO A 37 5.02 5.13 -5.60
CA PRO A 37 4.79 6.39 -6.30
C PRO A 37 3.53 6.44 -7.18
N ASP A 38 3.30 5.40 -7.99
CA ASP A 38 2.16 5.38 -8.92
C ASP A 38 0.82 5.26 -8.19
N ASP A 39 0.78 4.47 -7.11
CA ASP A 39 -0.39 4.26 -6.27
C ASP A 39 -0.72 5.53 -5.48
N ALA A 40 0.32 6.21 -4.98
CA ALA A 40 0.17 7.48 -4.26
C ALA A 40 -0.43 8.55 -5.17
N ALA A 41 0.09 8.67 -6.40
CA ALA A 41 -0.42 9.61 -7.39
C ALA A 41 -1.87 9.29 -7.80
N ALA A 42 -2.21 8.01 -7.98
CA ALA A 42 -3.54 7.60 -8.40
C ALA A 42 -4.61 7.75 -7.30
N ALA A 43 -4.23 7.59 -6.03
CA ALA A 43 -5.14 7.65 -4.88
C ALA A 43 -5.11 9.00 -4.13
N GLY A 44 -4.23 9.93 -4.52
CA GLY A 44 -4.04 11.20 -3.81
C GLY A 44 -3.46 11.00 -2.41
N LEU A 45 -2.45 10.12 -2.30
CA LEU A 45 -1.78 9.70 -1.06
C LEU A 45 -0.29 10.08 -1.06
N ASP A 46 0.07 11.19 -1.72
CA ASP A 46 1.45 11.68 -1.83
C ASP A 46 2.14 11.89 -0.48
N GLU A 47 1.37 12.17 0.58
CA GLU A 47 1.89 12.30 1.96
C GLU A 47 2.48 10.99 2.52
N TYR A 48 2.03 9.84 2.01
CA TYR A 48 2.47 8.49 2.41
C TYR A 48 3.44 7.88 1.40
N ARG A 49 3.82 8.64 0.38
CA ARG A 49 4.64 8.15 -0.73
C ARG A 49 6.03 7.76 -0.24
N VAL A 50 6.49 6.60 -0.70
CA VAL A 50 7.88 6.16 -0.58
C VAL A 50 8.43 5.74 -1.94
N ASP A 51 9.75 5.77 -2.09
CA ASP A 51 10.39 5.24 -3.30
C ASP A 51 10.11 3.74 -3.44
N ALA A 52 9.91 3.28 -4.67
CA ALA A 52 9.62 1.87 -4.95
C ALA A 52 10.73 0.94 -4.39
N ALA A 53 12.00 1.35 -4.50
CA ALA A 53 13.13 0.59 -3.95
C ALA A 53 13.15 0.52 -2.41
N ALA A 54 12.51 1.46 -1.73
CA ALA A 54 12.42 1.50 -0.27
C ALA A 54 11.10 0.90 0.25
N PHE A 55 10.14 0.61 -0.63
CA PHE A 55 8.79 0.21 -0.26
C PHE A 55 8.78 -1.00 0.67
N ALA A 56 9.43 -2.09 0.26
CA ALA A 56 9.42 -3.37 0.99
C ALA A 56 10.22 -3.34 2.31
N THR A 57 11.13 -2.38 2.48
CA THR A 57 12.09 -2.41 3.59
C THR A 57 11.41 -2.16 4.93
N GLY A 58 11.35 -3.18 5.79
CA GLY A 58 10.78 -3.06 7.14
C GLY A 58 9.26 -2.91 7.17
N LEU A 59 8.55 -3.45 6.17
CA LEU A 59 7.10 -3.61 6.23
C LEU A 59 6.72 -4.77 7.15
N ASP A 60 5.66 -4.58 7.92
CA ASP A 60 5.04 -5.63 8.74
C ASP A 60 3.86 -6.30 8.00
N LEU A 61 3.25 -5.60 7.04
CA LEU A 61 2.10 -6.04 6.26
C LEU A 61 2.02 -5.27 4.93
N VAL A 62 1.60 -5.94 3.87
CA VAL A 62 1.07 -5.29 2.65
C VAL A 62 -0.42 -5.54 2.53
N VAL A 63 -1.18 -4.48 2.28
CA VAL A 63 -2.61 -4.55 1.96
C VAL A 63 -2.81 -4.15 0.50
N THR A 64 -3.44 -5.02 -0.28
CA THR A 64 -3.80 -4.72 -1.66
C THR A 64 -5.29 -4.44 -1.75
N LEU A 65 -5.66 -3.26 -2.25
CA LEU A 65 -7.04 -2.86 -2.50
C LEU A 65 -7.33 -3.05 -3.98
N GLY A 66 -7.81 -4.23 -4.33
CA GLY A 66 -7.91 -4.68 -5.72
C GLY A 66 -7.85 -6.20 -5.84
N GLY A 67 -7.99 -6.68 -7.08
CA GLY A 67 -7.95 -8.12 -7.38
C GLY A 67 -6.54 -8.67 -7.59
N ASP A 68 -6.46 -9.82 -8.24
CA ASP A 68 -5.22 -10.57 -8.46
C ASP A 68 -4.09 -9.77 -9.12
N GLY A 69 -4.42 -8.86 -10.04
CA GLY A 69 -3.42 -7.99 -10.67
C GLY A 69 -2.70 -7.08 -9.66
N SER A 70 -3.42 -6.57 -8.66
CA SER A 70 -2.81 -5.79 -7.57
C SER A 70 -1.95 -6.67 -6.67
N ILE A 71 -2.38 -7.92 -6.43
CA ILE A 71 -1.61 -8.90 -5.63
C ILE A 71 -0.30 -9.25 -6.33
N LEU A 72 -0.33 -9.57 -7.63
CA LEU A 72 0.89 -9.90 -8.38
C LEU A 72 1.87 -8.73 -8.41
N ARG A 73 1.38 -7.50 -8.63
CA ARG A 73 2.21 -6.28 -8.55
C ARG A 73 2.79 -6.07 -7.15
N ALA A 74 2.02 -6.34 -6.10
CA ALA A 74 2.51 -6.26 -4.74
C ALA A 74 3.65 -7.27 -4.47
N VAL A 75 3.51 -8.50 -4.96
CA VAL A 75 4.55 -9.54 -4.88
C VAL A 75 5.82 -9.12 -5.63
N GLU A 76 5.70 -8.50 -6.80
CA GLU A 76 6.85 -7.96 -7.55
C GLU A 76 7.57 -6.86 -6.75
N LEU A 77 6.83 -5.94 -6.13
CA LEU A 77 7.40 -4.85 -5.32
C LEU A 77 8.04 -5.32 -4.01
N LEU A 78 7.62 -6.47 -3.49
CA LEU A 78 8.23 -7.08 -2.32
C LEU A 78 9.60 -7.68 -2.63
N ASP A 79 9.90 -8.01 -3.88
CA ASP A 79 11.23 -8.49 -4.34
C ASP A 79 11.85 -9.56 -3.42
N GLY A 80 11.03 -10.55 -3.02
CA GLY A 80 11.44 -11.64 -2.14
C GLY A 80 11.45 -11.34 -0.64
N ALA A 81 11.02 -10.14 -0.22
CA ALA A 81 10.83 -9.82 1.20
C ALA A 81 9.72 -10.69 1.82
N GLU A 82 10.00 -11.27 2.98
CA GLU A 82 9.07 -12.13 3.73
C GLU A 82 8.04 -11.30 4.51
N VAL A 83 7.14 -10.63 3.78
CA VAL A 83 6.11 -9.76 4.34
C VAL A 83 4.72 -10.38 4.08
N PRO A 84 3.85 -10.52 5.10
CA PRO A 84 2.48 -10.96 4.90
C PRO A 84 1.72 -10.05 3.93
N LEU A 85 0.86 -10.64 3.10
CA LEU A 85 0.03 -9.93 2.13
C LEU A 85 -1.46 -10.22 2.40
N LEU A 86 -2.26 -9.16 2.48
CA LEU A 86 -3.72 -9.21 2.63
C LEU A 86 -4.39 -8.58 1.41
N GLY A 87 -5.19 -9.38 0.69
CA GLY A 87 -6.01 -8.89 -0.44
C GLY A 87 -7.45 -8.56 -0.02
N VAL A 88 -7.98 -7.45 -0.53
CA VAL A 88 -9.33 -6.93 -0.28
C VAL A 88 -10.03 -6.52 -1.57
#